data_AF-A0A9E5YRS7-F1
#
_entry.id   AF-A0A9E5YRS7-F1
#
_cell.length_a   1.000
_cell.length_b   1.000
_cell.length_c   1.000
_cell.angle_alpha   90.00
_cell.angle_beta   90.00
_cell.angle_gamma   90.00
#
_symmetry.space_group_name_H-M   'P 1'
#
loop_
_entity.id
_entity.type
_entity.pdbx_description
1 polymer ?
#
loop_
_entity_poly.entity_id
_entity_poly.type
_entity_poly.pdbx_seq_one_letter_code
_entity_poly.pdbx_strand_id
1 'polypeptide(L)'
;MRKTLGLLVVLVLFLAGCSDDGTLKISDETSSVIWFSINDGAEITLDVGESYSKSWELSTSIFGNEEKDVDVAYTGMHVFYAEEEKTVEAGSTTKLRIFADGGAIGIWNSSAAFYIEEVYITTSDNPDWGINRIAAPIVPGETVFWTVTPGYWDVQIVDDYGDVFELLWNYIALDETTLFEYTGFDKVDKSPGGMKTEIYTGTSREESKIERKK
;
A
#
# COMPACT_ATOMS: atom_id res chain seq x y z
N MET A 1 -33.23 -66.22 -14.58
CA MET A 1 -32.36 -65.16 -15.14
C MET A 1 -32.82 -63.72 -14.82
N ARG A 2 -33.36 -63.44 -13.61
CA ARG A 2 -33.84 -62.08 -13.23
C ARG A 2 -32.96 -61.33 -12.21
N LYS A 3 -31.88 -61.95 -11.70
CA LYS A 3 -31.03 -61.35 -10.64
C LYS A 3 -29.85 -60.52 -11.14
N THR A 4 -29.45 -60.66 -12.41
CA THR A 4 -28.31 -59.92 -12.99
C THR A 4 -28.68 -58.51 -13.46
N LEU A 5 -29.97 -58.24 -13.74
CA LEU A 5 -30.41 -56.93 -14.21
C LEU A 5 -30.42 -55.86 -13.09
N GLY A 6 -30.72 -56.26 -11.84
CA GLY A 6 -30.70 -55.35 -10.70
C GLY A 6 -29.30 -54.88 -10.30
N LEU A 7 -28.28 -55.74 -10.46
CA LEU A 7 -26.89 -55.37 -10.18
C LEU A 7 -26.35 -54.36 -11.21
N LEU A 8 -26.79 -54.47 -12.47
CA LEU A 8 -26.35 -53.58 -13.55
C LEU A 8 -26.96 -52.17 -13.44
N VAL A 9 -28.22 -52.06 -13.00
CA VAL A 9 -28.87 -50.75 -12.75
C VAL A 9 -28.22 -50.01 -11.58
N VAL A 10 -27.82 -50.74 -10.52
CA VAL A 10 -27.08 -50.15 -9.39
C VAL A 10 -25.68 -49.70 -9.83
N LEU A 11 -24.98 -50.45 -10.70
CA LEU A 11 -23.65 -50.07 -11.22
C LEU A 11 -23.70 -48.83 -12.13
N VAL A 12 -24.76 -48.67 -12.93
CA VAL A 12 -24.94 -47.50 -13.82
C VAL A 12 -25.31 -46.23 -13.04
N LEU A 13 -26.00 -46.36 -11.89
CA LEU A 13 -26.29 -45.23 -10.98
C LEU A 13 -25.05 -44.70 -10.25
N PHE A 14 -23.98 -45.49 -10.12
CA PHE A 14 -22.71 -45.01 -9.54
C PHE A 14 -21.86 -44.16 -10.50
N LEU A 15 -22.19 -44.10 -11.79
CA LEU A 15 -21.39 -43.41 -12.80
C LEU A 15 -21.97 -42.06 -13.26
N ALA A 16 -23.12 -41.64 -12.70
CA ALA A 16 -23.70 -40.32 -12.96
C ALA A 16 -23.23 -39.29 -11.91
N GLY A 17 -21.93 -39.24 -11.64
CA GLY A 17 -21.35 -38.12 -10.90
C GLY A 17 -21.43 -36.87 -11.79
N CYS A 18 -22.09 -35.82 -11.32
CA CYS A 18 -22.01 -34.52 -11.96
C CYS A 18 -20.63 -33.94 -11.59
N SER A 19 -19.87 -33.46 -12.56
CA SER A 19 -18.75 -32.58 -12.26
C SER A 19 -19.33 -31.19 -12.13
N ASP A 20 -19.18 -30.56 -10.97
CA ASP A 20 -19.57 -29.18 -10.75
C ASP A 20 -18.33 -28.37 -10.40
N ASP A 21 -18.17 -27.22 -11.06
CA ASP A 21 -17.01 -26.37 -10.83
C ASP A 21 -17.05 -25.78 -9.42
N GLY A 22 -15.96 -25.96 -8.68
CA GLY A 22 -15.66 -25.13 -7.51
C GLY A 22 -14.88 -23.90 -7.95
N THR A 23 -15.29 -22.71 -7.52
CA THR A 23 -14.67 -21.45 -7.96
C THR A 23 -14.15 -20.65 -6.77
N LEU A 24 -12.91 -20.16 -6.86
CA LEU A 24 -12.39 -19.11 -5.98
C LEU A 24 -12.55 -17.77 -6.70
N LYS A 25 -13.20 -16.81 -6.05
CA LYS A 25 -13.28 -15.42 -6.48
C LYS A 25 -12.54 -14.52 -5.50
N ILE A 26 -11.53 -13.81 -6.00
CA ILE A 26 -10.73 -12.84 -5.24
C ILE A 26 -11.16 -11.44 -5.70
N SER A 27 -11.46 -10.52 -4.79
CA SER A 27 -11.73 -9.12 -5.12
C SER A 27 -10.86 -8.16 -4.33
N ASP A 28 -10.43 -7.11 -5.02
CA ASP A 28 -9.75 -5.97 -4.44
C ASP A 28 -10.78 -4.94 -3.95
N GLU A 29 -10.83 -4.73 -2.64
CA GLU A 29 -11.70 -3.75 -1.98
C GLU A 29 -10.89 -2.58 -1.39
N THR A 30 -9.65 -2.39 -1.86
CA THR A 30 -8.76 -1.30 -1.45
C THR A 30 -8.88 -0.10 -2.40
N SER A 31 -8.19 1.00 -2.11
CA SER A 31 -8.10 2.19 -2.98
C SER A 31 -6.86 2.18 -3.89
N SER A 32 -6.05 1.13 -3.86
CA SER A 32 -4.85 0.99 -4.68
C SER A 32 -4.73 -0.41 -5.27
N VAL A 33 -3.69 -0.65 -6.05
CA VAL A 33 -3.45 -1.95 -6.68
C VAL A 33 -3.01 -3.00 -5.64
N ILE A 34 -3.47 -4.24 -5.84
CA ILE A 34 -2.99 -5.41 -5.11
C ILE A 34 -2.32 -6.42 -6.04
N TRP A 35 -1.44 -7.22 -5.46
CA TRP A 35 -0.77 -8.35 -6.11
C TRP A 35 -1.03 -9.60 -5.29
N PHE A 36 -1.31 -10.70 -5.96
CA PHE A 36 -1.53 -11.98 -5.28
C PHE A 36 -1.03 -13.15 -6.13
N SER A 37 -0.83 -14.30 -5.49
CA SER A 37 -0.53 -15.57 -6.14
C SER A 37 -1.42 -16.67 -5.56
N ILE A 38 -1.59 -17.76 -6.32
CA ILE A 38 -2.36 -18.94 -5.90
C ILE A 38 -1.45 -20.15 -5.96
N ASN A 39 -1.27 -20.85 -4.83
CA ASN A 39 -0.42 -22.03 -4.67
C ASN A 39 1.01 -21.81 -5.21
N ASP A 40 1.69 -20.74 -4.76
CA ASP A 40 3.03 -20.33 -5.23
C ASP A 40 3.14 -20.12 -6.76
N GLY A 41 2.00 -19.82 -7.41
CA GLY A 41 1.93 -19.55 -8.83
C GLY A 41 2.53 -18.21 -9.25
N ALA A 42 2.33 -17.84 -10.51
CA ALA A 42 2.68 -16.51 -10.98
C ALA A 42 1.86 -15.44 -10.25
N GLU A 43 2.50 -14.30 -9.97
CA GLU A 43 1.83 -13.12 -9.42
C GLU A 43 0.81 -12.56 -10.43
N ILE A 44 -0.33 -12.15 -9.91
CA ILE A 44 -1.43 -11.55 -10.63
C ILE A 44 -1.71 -10.19 -9.98
N THR A 45 -1.78 -9.15 -10.80
CA THR A 45 -2.18 -7.80 -10.41
C THR A 45 -3.69 -7.66 -10.54
N LEU A 46 -4.33 -7.05 -9.54
CA LEU A 46 -5.72 -6.60 -9.61
C LEU A 46 -5.77 -5.09 -9.38
N ASP A 47 -6.42 -4.37 -10.30
CA ASP A 47 -6.71 -2.96 -10.12
C ASP A 47 -7.89 -2.77 -9.15
N VAL A 48 -8.03 -1.53 -8.68
CA VAL A 48 -9.05 -1.11 -7.70
C VAL A 48 -10.46 -1.55 -8.13
N GLY A 49 -11.12 -2.32 -7.26
CA GLY A 49 -12.49 -2.80 -7.46
C GLY A 49 -12.62 -3.95 -8.46
N GLU A 50 -11.52 -4.43 -9.03
CA GLU A 50 -11.53 -5.60 -9.90
C GLU A 50 -11.66 -6.92 -9.12
N SER A 51 -11.95 -7.99 -9.85
CA SER A 51 -11.98 -9.32 -9.28
C SER A 51 -11.42 -10.36 -10.24
N TYR A 52 -10.70 -11.32 -9.68
CA TYR A 52 -10.19 -12.49 -10.38
C TYR A 52 -11.02 -13.74 -10.01
N SER A 53 -11.17 -14.68 -10.93
CA SER A 53 -11.84 -15.96 -10.65
C SER A 53 -11.07 -17.12 -11.27
N LYS A 54 -10.91 -18.19 -10.48
CA LYS A 54 -10.28 -19.44 -10.90
C LYS A 54 -11.18 -20.59 -10.48
N SER A 55 -11.44 -21.50 -11.42
CA SER A 55 -12.31 -22.65 -11.21
C SER A 55 -11.52 -23.94 -11.31
N TRP A 56 -11.96 -24.95 -10.57
CA TRP A 56 -11.47 -26.31 -10.63
C TRP A 56 -12.66 -27.23 -10.85
N GLU A 57 -12.52 -28.18 -11.77
CA GLU A 57 -13.47 -29.26 -11.92
C GLU A 57 -13.38 -30.14 -10.67
N LEU A 58 -14.46 -30.18 -9.88
CA LEU A 58 -14.57 -30.98 -8.66
C LEU A 58 -15.77 -31.92 -8.79
N SER A 59 -15.65 -33.11 -8.22
CA SER A 59 -16.71 -34.12 -8.30
C SER A 59 -17.79 -33.89 -7.23
N THR A 60 -19.06 -33.97 -7.63
CA THR A 60 -20.18 -34.10 -6.70
C THR A 60 -20.71 -35.54 -6.71
N SER A 61 -20.88 -36.12 -5.52
CA SER A 61 -21.37 -37.49 -5.38
C SER A 61 -22.35 -37.65 -4.22
N ILE A 62 -23.10 -38.75 -4.19
CA ILE A 62 -23.97 -39.10 -3.05
C ILE A 62 -23.19 -39.33 -1.75
N PHE A 63 -21.86 -39.45 -1.81
CA PHE A 63 -20.99 -39.71 -0.66
C PHE A 63 -20.29 -38.45 -0.13
N GLY A 64 -20.51 -37.30 -0.77
CA GLY A 64 -19.87 -36.05 -0.42
C GLY A 64 -19.45 -35.26 -1.66
N ASN A 65 -19.14 -34.00 -1.41
CA ASN A 65 -18.56 -33.10 -2.39
C ASN A 65 -17.03 -33.15 -2.25
N GLU A 66 -16.34 -33.13 -3.38
CA GLU A 66 -14.90 -32.91 -3.38
C GLU A 66 -14.60 -31.45 -3.03
N GLU A 67 -13.49 -31.27 -2.31
CA GLU A 67 -13.01 -29.98 -1.84
C GLU A 67 -11.55 -29.83 -2.27
N LYS A 68 -11.12 -28.59 -2.45
CA LYS A 68 -9.74 -28.25 -2.76
C LYS A 68 -9.27 -27.10 -1.90
N ASP A 69 -8.23 -27.34 -1.12
CA ASP A 69 -7.53 -26.29 -0.40
C ASP A 69 -6.59 -25.54 -1.34
N VAL A 70 -6.61 -24.21 -1.20
CA VAL A 70 -5.93 -23.26 -2.07
C VAL A 70 -5.26 -22.21 -1.20
N ASP A 71 -3.94 -22.09 -1.30
CA ASP A 71 -3.16 -21.06 -0.63
C ASP A 71 -3.16 -19.79 -1.47
N VAL A 72 -3.54 -18.68 -0.86
CA VAL A 72 -3.54 -17.36 -1.49
C VAL A 72 -2.63 -16.44 -0.71
N ALA A 73 -1.49 -16.10 -1.29
CA ALA A 73 -0.60 -15.07 -0.78
C ALA A 73 -0.91 -13.75 -1.50
N TYR A 74 -1.06 -12.65 -0.76
CA TYR A 74 -1.36 -11.34 -1.32
C TYR A 74 -0.67 -10.20 -0.56
N THR A 75 -0.44 -9.10 -1.27
CA THR A 75 0.12 -7.85 -0.75
C THR A 75 -0.35 -6.71 -1.65
N GLY A 76 -0.22 -5.46 -1.23
CA GLY A 76 -0.65 -4.31 -2.01
C GLY A 76 0.04 -3.05 -1.53
N MET A 77 -0.17 -1.92 -2.22
CA MET A 77 0.37 -0.66 -1.70
C MET A 77 -0.20 -0.33 -0.31
N HIS A 78 -1.47 -0.66 -0.07
CA HIS A 78 -2.18 -0.44 1.19
C HIS A 78 -2.47 -1.75 1.96
N VAL A 79 -1.81 -2.86 1.57
CA VAL A 79 -2.06 -4.19 2.14
C VAL A 79 -0.73 -4.83 2.51
N PHE A 80 -0.53 -5.13 3.79
CA PHE A 80 0.61 -5.91 4.25
C PHE A 80 0.57 -7.33 3.68
N TYR A 81 1.73 -7.93 3.50
CA TYR A 81 1.82 -9.31 3.07
C TYR A 81 1.03 -10.23 4.01
N ALA A 82 0.14 -11.03 3.44
CA ALA A 82 -0.64 -12.03 4.13
C ALA A 82 -0.79 -13.29 3.27
N GLU A 83 -1.08 -14.41 3.92
CA GLU A 83 -1.30 -15.69 3.30
C GLU A 83 -2.51 -16.36 3.96
N GLU A 84 -3.47 -16.81 3.14
CA GLU A 84 -4.69 -17.46 3.60
C GLU A 84 -4.97 -18.74 2.82
N GLU A 85 -5.23 -19.85 3.54
CA GLU A 85 -5.75 -21.08 2.97
C GLU A 85 -7.28 -20.96 2.80
N LYS A 86 -7.77 -21.26 1.60
CA LYS A 86 -9.20 -21.29 1.25
C LYS A 86 -9.60 -22.66 0.72
N THR A 87 -10.62 -23.25 1.35
CA THR A 87 -11.27 -24.45 0.83
C THR A 87 -12.30 -24.06 -0.24
N VAL A 88 -12.16 -24.65 -1.43
CA VAL A 88 -13.06 -24.50 -2.58
C VAL A 88 -13.88 -25.77 -2.71
N GLU A 89 -15.20 -25.67 -2.56
CA GLU A 89 -16.11 -26.81 -2.62
C GLU A 89 -16.76 -26.93 -4.01
N ALA A 90 -17.00 -28.17 -4.46
CA ALA A 90 -17.68 -28.44 -5.73
C ALA A 90 -19.06 -27.75 -5.81
N GLY A 91 -19.33 -27.10 -6.96
CA GLY A 91 -20.59 -26.38 -7.20
C GLY A 91 -20.77 -25.08 -6.43
N SER A 92 -19.71 -24.58 -5.76
CA SER A 92 -19.75 -23.36 -4.94
C SER A 92 -18.80 -22.28 -5.44
N THR A 93 -18.98 -21.06 -4.95
CA THR A 93 -18.02 -19.97 -5.12
C THR A 93 -17.50 -19.51 -3.77
N THR A 94 -16.26 -19.86 -3.44
CA THR A 94 -15.52 -19.32 -2.29
C THR A 94 -15.06 -17.90 -2.62
N LYS A 95 -15.30 -16.95 -1.72
CA LYS A 95 -14.93 -15.54 -1.90
C LYS A 95 -13.82 -15.15 -0.95
N LEU A 96 -12.77 -14.55 -1.47
CA LEU A 96 -11.77 -13.82 -0.70
C LEU A 96 -11.88 -12.33 -1.08
N ARG A 97 -12.11 -11.48 -0.08
CA ARG A 97 -12.13 -10.03 -0.25
C ARG A 97 -10.92 -9.46 0.46
N ILE A 98 -10.09 -8.73 -0.27
CA ILE A 98 -8.88 -8.12 0.27
C ILE A 98 -9.19 -6.66 0.57
N PHE A 99 -9.04 -6.29 1.84
CA PHE A 99 -9.25 -4.92 2.32
C PHE A 99 -7.91 -4.33 2.74
N ALA A 100 -7.81 -3.01 2.73
CA ALA A 100 -6.63 -2.31 3.21
C ALA A 100 -6.47 -2.53 4.72
N ASP A 101 -5.24 -2.81 5.13
CA ASP A 101 -4.81 -2.89 6.53
C ASP A 101 -3.61 -1.95 6.82
N GLY A 102 -3.20 -1.18 5.81
CA GLY A 102 -2.17 -0.15 5.90
C GLY A 102 -2.54 1.10 5.09
N GLY A 103 -1.69 2.12 5.22
CA GLY A 103 -1.53 3.18 4.23
C GLY A 103 -0.18 3.04 3.54
N ALA A 104 0.17 4.00 2.67
CA ALA A 104 1.47 4.03 2.02
C ALA A 104 2.19 5.37 2.19
N ILE A 105 3.50 5.28 2.35
CA ILE A 105 4.43 6.40 2.16
C ILE A 105 5.05 6.23 0.77
N GLY A 106 4.88 7.23 -0.08
CA GLY A 106 5.60 7.34 -1.35
C GLY A 106 6.68 8.40 -1.25
N ILE A 107 7.86 8.14 -1.81
CA ILE A 107 8.91 9.15 -2.01
C ILE A 107 9.18 9.26 -3.51
N TRP A 108 8.96 10.45 -4.05
CA TRP A 108 9.25 10.78 -5.44
C TRP A 108 10.49 11.68 -5.50
N ASN A 109 11.55 11.20 -6.15
CA ASN A 109 12.72 12.01 -6.46
C ASN A 109 12.39 12.86 -7.70
N SER A 110 11.88 14.08 -7.50
CA SER A 110 11.63 15.02 -8.59
C SER A 110 12.83 15.91 -8.92
N SER A 111 13.97 15.68 -8.25
CA SER A 111 15.20 16.41 -8.51
C SER A 111 15.70 16.17 -9.93
N ALA A 112 16.48 17.12 -10.47
CA ALA A 112 17.04 16.99 -11.81
C ALA A 112 18.40 16.27 -11.86
N ALA A 113 19.06 16.13 -10.71
CA ALA A 113 20.48 15.76 -10.67
C ALA A 113 20.90 14.96 -9.43
N PHE A 114 20.08 14.88 -8.39
CA PHE A 114 20.45 14.30 -7.10
C PHE A 114 19.85 12.91 -6.96
N TYR A 115 20.61 12.01 -6.34
CA TYR A 115 20.17 10.66 -6.04
C TYR A 115 19.80 10.61 -4.56
N ILE A 116 18.75 9.87 -4.22
CA ILE A 116 18.48 9.54 -2.82
C ILE A 116 19.24 8.26 -2.50
N GLU A 117 20.25 8.34 -1.65
CA GLU A 117 21.10 7.20 -1.24
C GLU A 117 20.54 6.46 -0.02
N GLU A 118 19.84 7.18 0.87
CA GLU A 118 19.26 6.58 2.07
C GLU A 118 17.84 7.10 2.34
N VAL A 119 16.98 6.19 2.81
CA VAL A 119 15.63 6.50 3.28
C VAL A 119 15.42 5.81 4.61
N TYR A 120 15.04 6.57 5.63
CA TYR A 120 14.63 6.05 6.93
C TYR A 120 13.15 6.37 7.17
N ILE A 121 12.42 5.39 7.69
CA ILE A 121 10.99 5.49 7.96
C ILE A 121 10.73 4.87 9.32
N THR A 122 10.24 5.68 10.26
CA THR A 122 9.99 5.31 11.66
C THR A 122 8.73 5.99 12.18
N THR A 123 8.12 5.44 13.23
CA THR A 123 6.97 6.10 13.88
C THR A 123 7.44 7.37 14.58
N SER A 124 6.62 8.42 14.60
CA SER A 124 7.05 9.74 15.13
C SER A 124 7.35 9.76 16.64
N ASP A 125 6.99 8.70 17.36
CA ASP A 125 7.31 8.50 18.78
C ASP A 125 8.61 7.72 19.03
N ASN A 126 9.22 7.17 17.96
CA ASN A 126 10.47 6.43 18.05
C ASN A 126 11.67 7.38 17.89
N PRO A 127 12.56 7.48 18.89
CA PRO A 127 13.74 8.35 18.80
C PRO A 127 14.81 7.84 17.83
N ASP A 128 14.74 6.56 17.41
CA ASP A 128 15.71 5.94 16.52
C ASP A 128 15.16 5.80 15.09
N TRP A 129 15.91 6.30 14.10
CA TRP A 129 15.57 6.22 12.67
C TRP A 129 15.57 4.80 12.09
N GLY A 130 16.25 3.85 12.76
CA GLY A 130 16.32 2.46 12.34
C GLY A 130 17.32 2.22 11.21
N ILE A 131 16.97 1.35 10.26
CA ILE A 131 17.82 0.95 9.14
C ILE A 131 17.42 1.67 7.85
N ASN A 132 18.37 1.86 6.94
CA ASN A 132 18.08 2.30 5.59
C ASN A 132 17.09 1.33 4.92
N ARG A 133 16.03 1.88 4.32
CA ARG A 133 14.90 1.16 3.71
C ARG A 133 15.09 0.88 2.23
N ILE A 134 16.12 1.45 1.59
CA ILE A 134 16.46 1.17 0.19
C ILE A 134 17.74 0.35 0.07
N ALA A 135 17.78 -0.51 -0.95
CA ALA A 135 18.94 -1.31 -1.29
C ALA A 135 19.76 -0.72 -2.45
N ALA A 136 19.18 0.23 -3.18
CA ALA A 136 19.78 0.97 -4.29
C ALA A 136 19.28 2.41 -4.28
N PRO A 137 20.05 3.37 -4.84
CA PRO A 137 19.64 4.77 -4.85
C PRO A 137 18.37 4.99 -5.66
N ILE A 138 17.51 5.90 -5.20
CA ILE A 138 16.33 6.34 -5.96
C ILE A 138 16.79 7.44 -6.92
N VAL A 139 16.73 7.17 -8.22
CA VAL A 139 17.26 8.09 -9.25
C VAL A 139 16.28 9.23 -9.55
N PRO A 140 16.73 10.35 -10.14
CA PRO A 140 15.85 11.38 -10.68
C PRO A 140 14.69 10.83 -11.52
N GLY A 141 13.46 11.22 -11.15
CA GLY A 141 12.21 10.80 -11.79
C GLY A 141 11.58 9.52 -11.24
N GLU A 142 12.23 8.82 -10.32
CA GLU A 142 11.73 7.57 -9.73
C GLU A 142 10.89 7.81 -8.48
N THR A 143 9.95 6.89 -8.23
CA THR A 143 9.11 6.85 -7.02
C THR A 143 9.17 5.47 -6.38
N VAL A 144 9.38 5.44 -5.06
CA VAL A 144 9.35 4.21 -4.26
C VAL A 144 8.28 4.32 -3.19
N PHE A 145 7.63 3.20 -2.85
CA PHE A 145 6.53 3.13 -1.89
C PHE A 145 6.82 2.12 -0.78
N TRP A 146 6.31 2.41 0.42
CA TRP A 146 6.30 1.50 1.58
C TRP A 146 4.92 1.47 2.21
N THR A 147 4.40 0.26 2.42
CA THR A 147 3.18 0.04 3.21
C THR A 147 3.51 0.18 4.69
N VAL A 148 2.74 0.99 5.39
CA VAL A 148 2.90 1.26 6.82
C VAL A 148 1.55 1.24 7.54
N THR A 149 1.56 1.00 8.84
CA THR A 149 0.34 1.04 9.64
C THR A 149 -0.15 2.48 9.75
N PRO A 150 -1.47 2.72 9.81
CA PRO A 150 -1.99 4.08 9.98
C PRO A 150 -1.47 4.74 11.27
N GLY A 151 -1.10 6.01 11.19
CA GLY A 151 -0.51 6.73 12.33
C GLY A 151 0.44 7.86 11.92
N TYR A 152 1.15 8.42 12.90
CA TYR A 152 2.17 9.43 12.67
C TYR A 152 3.53 8.80 12.38
N TRP A 153 4.13 9.19 11.26
CA TRP A 153 5.40 8.71 10.77
C TRP A 153 6.35 9.86 10.45
N ASP A 154 7.62 9.58 10.68
CA ASP A 154 8.75 10.43 10.33
C ASP A 154 9.53 9.78 9.19
N VAL A 155 9.99 10.62 8.25
CA VAL A 155 10.79 10.20 7.09
C VAL A 155 12.06 11.04 7.05
N GLN A 156 13.21 10.38 6.95
CA GLN A 156 14.49 11.03 6.67
C GLN A 156 15.03 10.54 5.33
N ILE A 157 15.45 11.49 4.50
CA ILE A 157 16.03 11.26 3.18
C ILE A 157 17.46 11.79 3.22
N VAL A 158 18.42 10.99 2.74
CA VAL A 158 19.82 11.38 2.58
C VAL A 158 20.21 11.24 1.12
N ASP A 159 20.80 12.26 0.54
CA ASP A 159 21.21 12.26 -0.86
C ASP A 159 22.69 11.88 -1.10
N ASP A 160 23.10 11.88 -2.36
CA ASP A 160 24.47 11.53 -2.78
C ASP A 160 25.56 12.51 -2.33
N TYR A 161 25.17 13.66 -1.77
CA TYR A 161 26.08 14.62 -1.14
C TYR A 161 26.09 14.52 0.39
N GLY A 162 25.21 13.68 0.96
CA GLY A 162 25.03 13.52 2.40
C GLY A 162 24.16 14.62 3.02
N ASP A 163 23.43 15.39 2.22
CA ASP A 163 22.45 16.34 2.74
C ASP A 163 21.22 15.58 3.26
N VAL A 164 20.70 16.04 4.40
CA VAL A 164 19.66 15.33 5.16
C VAL A 164 18.37 16.14 5.18
N PHE A 165 17.27 15.49 4.81
CA PHE A 165 15.94 16.09 4.74
C PHE A 165 14.99 15.31 5.65
N GLU A 166 14.40 15.98 6.63
CA GLU A 166 13.50 15.37 7.61
C GLU A 166 12.08 15.88 7.46
N LEU A 167 11.14 14.94 7.37
CA LEU A 167 9.70 15.17 7.31
C LEU A 167 9.12 14.54 8.57
N LEU A 168 8.72 15.37 9.53
CA LEU A 168 8.29 14.92 10.85
C LEU A 168 6.76 15.04 11.03
N TRP A 169 6.19 14.16 11.85
CA TRP A 169 4.78 14.15 12.27
C TRP A 169 3.78 14.05 11.11
N ASN A 170 4.10 13.24 10.10
CA ASN A 170 3.20 13.04 8.96
C ASN A 170 2.17 11.97 9.29
N TYR A 171 0.90 12.33 9.23
CA TYR A 171 -0.19 11.37 9.43
C TYR A 171 -0.43 10.56 8.16
N ILE A 172 -0.29 9.24 8.26
CA ILE A 172 -0.62 8.29 7.20
C ILE A 172 -1.96 7.66 7.54
N ALA A 173 -2.95 7.87 6.68
CA ALA A 173 -4.29 7.30 6.84
C ALA A 173 -4.37 5.87 6.31
N LEU A 174 -5.34 5.10 6.82
CA LEU A 174 -5.68 3.78 6.28
C LEU A 174 -6.18 3.93 4.85
N ASP A 175 -5.70 3.07 3.95
CA ASP A 175 -6.11 3.03 2.55
C ASP A 175 -5.83 4.34 1.78
N GLU A 176 -4.80 5.08 2.17
CA GLU A 176 -4.33 6.29 1.49
C GLU A 176 -2.81 6.26 1.31
N THR A 177 -2.34 6.93 0.25
CA THR A 177 -0.92 7.16 0.01
C THR A 177 -0.56 8.62 0.30
N THR A 178 0.42 8.86 1.16
CA THR A 178 1.07 10.18 1.31
C THR A 178 2.34 10.20 0.47
N LEU A 179 2.39 11.09 -0.53
CA LEU A 179 3.54 11.23 -1.42
C LEU A 179 4.40 12.42 -1.00
N PHE A 180 5.66 12.16 -0.67
CA PHE A 180 6.67 13.16 -0.40
C PHE A 180 7.52 13.40 -1.64
N GLU A 181 7.68 14.68 -1.98
CA GLU A 181 8.49 15.11 -3.10
C GLU A 181 9.87 15.56 -2.61
N TYR A 182 10.93 14.92 -3.11
CA TYR A 182 12.31 15.34 -2.91
C TYR A 182 12.81 16.09 -4.14
N THR A 183 13.15 17.37 -3.96
CA THR A 183 13.61 18.27 -5.04
C THR A 183 15.13 18.50 -5.06
N GLY A 184 15.88 17.96 -4.09
CA GLY A 184 17.32 18.18 -3.92
C GLY A 184 17.74 19.55 -3.40
N PHE A 185 16.78 20.34 -2.94
CA PHE A 185 17.03 21.60 -2.27
C PHE A 185 16.09 21.68 -1.09
N ASP A 186 16.59 22.16 0.05
CA ASP A 186 15.74 22.45 1.18
C ASP A 186 14.65 23.41 0.69
N LYS A 187 13.39 22.97 0.77
CA LYS A 187 12.29 23.91 0.72
C LYS A 187 12.50 24.78 1.96
N VAL A 188 13.14 25.93 1.77
CA VAL A 188 13.20 26.96 2.81
C VAL A 188 11.75 27.30 3.07
N ASP A 189 11.18 26.69 4.10
CA ASP A 189 9.85 27.00 4.55
C ASP A 189 9.86 28.49 4.87
N LYS A 190 9.29 29.28 3.96
CA LYS A 190 8.84 30.61 4.32
C LYS A 190 7.76 30.36 5.36
N SER A 191 8.17 30.45 6.62
CA SER A 191 7.28 30.38 7.77
C SER A 191 5.95 31.05 7.42
N PRO A 192 4.80 30.36 7.56
CA PRO A 192 3.49 30.91 7.26
C PRO A 192 3.15 31.96 8.33
N GLY A 193 3.77 33.12 8.23
CA GLY A 193 3.87 34.07 9.33
C GLY A 193 5.08 34.99 9.19
N GLY A 194 5.29 35.57 8.00
CA GLY A 194 6.10 36.77 7.88
C GLY A 194 5.41 37.94 8.58
N MET A 195 5.43 37.97 9.92
CA MET A 195 5.16 39.18 10.67
C MET A 195 6.33 40.11 10.36
N LYS A 196 6.10 41.06 9.45
CA LYS A 196 7.01 42.20 9.27
C LYS A 196 7.10 42.91 10.63
N THR A 197 8.20 42.71 11.33
CA THR A 197 8.60 43.67 12.36
C THR A 197 9.06 44.92 11.63
N GLU A 198 8.13 45.85 11.37
CA GLU A 198 8.50 47.23 11.11
C GLU A 198 9.19 47.74 12.38
N ILE A 199 10.52 47.81 12.33
CA ILE A 199 11.28 48.55 13.33
C ILE A 199 10.93 50.03 13.09
N TYR A 200 9.94 50.52 13.83
CA TYR A 200 9.65 51.94 13.96
C TYR A 200 10.80 52.59 14.73
N THR A 201 11.85 53.04 14.04
CA THR A 201 12.82 53.99 14.62
C THR A 201 12.18 55.37 14.65
N GLY A 202 11.23 55.55 15.57
CA GLY A 202 10.80 56.87 15.99
C GLY A 202 11.95 57.57 16.69
N THR A 203 12.61 58.48 15.99
CA THR A 203 13.43 59.53 16.64
C THR A 203 12.69 60.84 16.43
N SER A 204 11.90 61.24 17.43
CA SER A 204 11.44 62.61 17.54
C SER A 204 12.65 63.49 17.79
N ARG A 205 12.85 64.49 16.92
CA ARG A 205 13.68 65.65 17.24
C ARG A 205 12.89 66.88 16.86
N GLU A 206 12.21 67.43 17.87
CA GLU A 206 11.81 68.83 17.88
C GLU A 206 13.09 69.69 17.76
N GLU A 207 13.21 70.46 16.70
CA GLU A 207 14.07 71.63 16.70
C GLU A 207 13.19 72.88 16.69
N SER A 208 13.16 73.53 17.84
CA SER A 208 12.57 74.84 18.07
C SER A 208 13.43 75.92 17.38
N LYS A 209 12.88 76.55 16.34
CA LYS A 209 13.43 77.81 15.81
C LYS A 209 12.98 78.97 16.69
N ILE A 210 13.91 79.48 17.51
CA ILE A 210 13.84 80.82 18.09
C ILE A 210 14.75 81.71 17.26
N GLU A 211 14.20 82.54 16.38
CA GLU A 211 14.90 83.69 15.81
C GLU A 211 14.46 84.97 16.53
N ARG A 212 15.42 85.59 17.23
CA ARG A 212 15.28 86.93 17.82
C ARG A 212 15.59 88.00 16.78
N LYS A 213 14.66 88.94 16.67
CA LYS A 213 14.82 90.27 16.06
C LYS A 213 16.05 91.00 16.60
N LYS A 214 16.79 91.66 15.71
CA LYS A 214 17.45 92.95 15.93
C LYS A 214 17.17 93.83 14.73
#